data_AF-A0A2N3HUF3-F1
#
_entry.id   AF-A0A2N3HUF3-F1
#
_cell.length_a   1.000
_cell.length_b   1.000
_cell.length_c   1.000
_cell.angle_alpha   90.00
_cell.angle_beta   90.00
_cell.angle_gamma   90.00
#
_symmetry.space_group_name_H-M   'P 1'
#
loop_
_entity.id
_entity.type
_entity.pdbx_description
1 polymer ?
#
loop_
_entity_poly.entity_id
_entity_poly.type
_entity_poly.pdbx_seq_one_letter_code
_entity_poly.pdbx_strand_id
1 'polypeptide(L)'
;MNSSNYLCNRNRNPKQFKAMDQEDFDAIKKIKKENKQAFNPWSRKDDDELINLFFDGVPVGEMSIKLKRTKGAIRARIRKMELIHIKKKDPSKK
;
A
#
# COMPACT_ATOMS: atom_id res chain seq x y z
N MET A 1 39.33 1.79 -33.03
CA MET A 1 37.91 2.09 -33.29
C MET A 1 37.12 1.84 -32.02
N ASN A 2 36.46 2.89 -31.52
CA ASN A 2 35.28 2.88 -30.63
C ASN A 2 35.48 2.27 -29.23
N SER A 3 35.03 2.84 -28.11
CA SER A 3 34.04 3.89 -27.93
C SER A 3 34.19 4.49 -26.53
N SER A 4 34.15 5.81 -26.48
CA SER A 4 33.74 6.69 -25.38
C SER A 4 33.52 6.06 -23.99
N ASN A 5 34.46 6.34 -23.07
CA ASN A 5 34.26 6.17 -21.62
C ASN A 5 33.24 7.21 -21.11
N TYR A 6 31.95 6.90 -21.21
CA TYR A 6 30.92 7.56 -20.42
C TYR A 6 30.74 6.81 -19.10
N LEU A 7 31.52 7.13 -18.07
CA LEU A 7 31.13 6.76 -16.71
C LEU A 7 31.31 7.97 -15.81
N CYS A 8 30.20 8.68 -15.65
CA CYS A 8 30.03 9.80 -14.75
C CYS A 8 30.39 9.40 -13.32
N ASN A 9 31.36 10.10 -12.75
CA ASN A 9 31.64 10.07 -11.33
C ASN A 9 30.52 10.83 -10.60
N ARG A 10 29.74 10.13 -9.77
CA ARG A 10 28.89 10.78 -8.78
C ARG A 10 28.78 9.90 -7.55
N ASN A 11 29.66 10.20 -6.60
CA ASN A 11 29.65 9.76 -5.22
C ASN A 11 28.20 9.65 -4.67
N ARG A 12 27.72 8.43 -4.49
CA ARG A 12 26.46 8.11 -3.80
C ARG A 12 26.81 7.03 -2.78
N ASN A 13 26.63 7.35 -1.50
CA ASN A 13 26.74 6.42 -0.38
C ASN A 13 25.98 5.12 -0.69
N PRO A 14 26.68 3.99 -0.94
CA PRO A 14 26.06 2.74 -1.34
C PRO A 14 25.57 2.07 -0.06
N LYS A 15 24.39 2.43 0.43
CA LYS A 15 23.64 1.51 1.28
C LYS A 15 23.48 0.23 0.47
N GLN A 16 24.25 -0.77 0.87
CA GLN A 16 24.54 -2.00 0.14
C GLN A 16 23.26 -2.58 -0.48
N PHE A 17 23.18 -2.59 -1.80
CA PHE A 17 22.25 -3.46 -2.50
C PHE A 17 22.80 -4.87 -2.36
N LYS A 18 22.37 -5.59 -1.31
CA LYS A 18 22.60 -7.04 -1.24
C LYS A 18 21.78 -7.71 -2.35
N ALA A 19 22.41 -8.64 -3.07
CA ALA A 19 21.68 -9.50 -3.98
C ALA A 19 20.63 -10.27 -3.18
N MET A 20 19.45 -10.46 -3.75
CA MET A 20 18.35 -11.16 -3.09
C MET A 20 18.69 -12.66 -3.06
N ASP A 21 18.75 -13.25 -1.86
CA ASP A 21 19.09 -14.65 -1.69
C ASP A 21 17.87 -15.55 -1.89
N GLN A 22 18.07 -16.87 -2.04
CA GLN A 22 17.01 -17.83 -2.29
C GLN A 22 15.96 -17.86 -1.15
N GLU A 23 16.38 -17.63 0.08
CA GLU A 23 15.50 -17.56 1.26
C GLU A 23 14.53 -16.37 1.19
N ASP A 24 15.00 -15.21 0.72
CA ASP A 24 14.16 -14.02 0.53
C ASP A 24 13.07 -14.27 -0.52
N PHE A 25 13.42 -14.99 -1.60
CA PHE A 25 12.47 -15.34 -2.65
C PHE A 25 11.34 -16.23 -2.10
N ASP A 26 11.67 -17.23 -1.29
CA ASP A 26 10.69 -18.13 -0.69
C ASP A 26 9.81 -17.43 0.35
N ALA A 27 10.37 -16.50 1.14
CA ALA A 27 9.61 -15.65 2.04
C ALA A 27 8.59 -14.78 1.28
N ILE A 28 8.99 -14.12 0.19
CA ILE A 28 8.09 -13.34 -0.66
C ILE A 28 6.99 -14.24 -1.25
N LYS A 29 7.34 -15.44 -1.71
CA LYS A 29 6.39 -16.41 -2.29
C LYS A 29 5.35 -16.86 -1.25
N LYS A 30 5.76 -17.09 0.00
CA LYS A 30 4.87 -17.42 1.12
C LYS A 30 3.92 -16.27 1.43
N ILE A 31 4.44 -15.04 1.54
CA ILE A 31 3.62 -13.83 1.76
C ILE A 31 2.60 -13.64 0.63
N LYS A 32 2.98 -13.87 -0.63
CA LYS A 32 2.06 -13.84 -1.79
C LYS A 32 0.97 -14.90 -1.68
N LYS A 33 1.30 -16.12 -1.25
CA LYS A 33 0.35 -17.23 -1.10
C LYS A 33 -0.67 -16.97 0.01
N GLU A 34 -0.23 -16.37 1.11
CA GLU A 34 -1.07 -16.03 2.26
C GLU A 34 -1.97 -14.81 1.98
N ASN A 35 -1.44 -13.82 1.24
CA ASN A 35 -2.15 -12.60 0.89
C ASN A 35 -2.62 -12.57 -0.56
N LYS A 36 -3.36 -13.60 -1.01
CA LYS A 36 -3.88 -13.68 -2.39
C LYS A 36 -4.66 -12.44 -2.81
N GLN A 37 -5.37 -11.82 -1.86
CA GLN A 37 -6.15 -10.61 -2.07
C GLN A 37 -5.31 -9.33 -2.16
N ALA A 38 -4.01 -9.35 -1.83
CA ALA A 38 -3.17 -8.15 -1.88
C ALA A 38 -2.92 -7.62 -3.30
N PHE A 39 -3.05 -8.48 -4.31
CA PHE A 39 -2.87 -8.12 -5.73
C PHE A 39 -4.17 -7.94 -6.50
N ASN A 40 -5.32 -8.23 -5.87
CA ASN A 40 -6.59 -8.03 -6.55
C ASN A 40 -6.85 -6.54 -6.76
N PRO A 41 -7.33 -6.12 -7.94
CA PRO A 41 -7.75 -4.75 -8.16
C PRO A 41 -8.84 -4.37 -7.16
N TRP A 42 -8.93 -3.07 -6.84
CA TRP A 42 -10.04 -2.54 -6.05
C TRP A 42 -11.29 -2.54 -6.91
N SER A 43 -12.33 -3.25 -6.47
CA SER A 43 -13.64 -3.20 -7.10
C SER A 43 -14.40 -1.96 -6.62
N ARG A 44 -15.39 -1.50 -7.39
CA ARG A 44 -16.28 -0.42 -6.93
C ARG A 44 -17.00 -0.79 -5.63
N LYS A 45 -17.38 -2.05 -5.46
CA LYS A 45 -18.02 -2.55 -4.22
C LYS A 45 -17.07 -2.47 -3.03
N ASP A 46 -15.79 -2.80 -3.23
CA ASP A 46 -14.76 -2.69 -2.20
C ASP A 46 -14.58 -1.22 -1.77
N ASP A 47 -14.64 -0.30 -2.73
CA ASP A 47 -14.56 1.13 -2.48
C ASP A 47 -15.79 1.65 -1.72
N ASP A 48 -17.00 1.27 -2.14
CA ASP A 48 -18.25 1.66 -1.48
C ASP A 48 -18.29 1.15 -0.02
N GLU A 49 -17.90 -0.10 0.20
CA GLU A 49 -17.82 -0.69 1.54
C GLU A 49 -16.74 0.00 2.39
N LEU A 50 -15.57 0.29 1.82
CA LEU A 50 -14.51 1.04 2.50
C LEU A 50 -14.97 2.44 2.90
N ILE A 51 -15.71 3.14 2.03
CA ILE A 51 -16.24 4.48 2.29
C ILE A 51 -17.24 4.44 3.45
N ASN A 52 -18.17 3.48 3.43
CA ASN A 52 -19.16 3.33 4.50
C ASN A 52 -18.47 3.06 5.84
N LEU A 53 -17.55 2.10 5.89
CA LEU A 53 -16.78 1.78 7.10
C LEU A 53 -15.97 2.98 7.61
N PHE A 54 -15.41 3.79 6.70
CA PHE A 54 -14.67 4.99 7.06
C PHE A 54 -15.57 6.07 7.68
N PHE A 55 -16.76 6.31 7.11
CA PHE A 55 -17.72 7.26 7.66
C PHE A 55 -18.35 6.80 8.97
N ASP A 56 -18.49 5.49 9.17
CA ASP A 56 -18.91 4.88 10.43
C ASP A 56 -17.83 4.98 11.53
N GLY A 57 -16.64 5.49 11.21
CA GLY A 57 -15.54 5.66 12.16
C GLY A 57 -14.86 4.35 12.56
N VAL A 58 -15.05 3.27 11.78
CA VAL A 58 -14.45 1.96 12.04
C VAL A 58 -12.92 2.07 11.98
N PRO A 59 -12.17 1.49 12.93
CA PRO A 59 -10.72 1.55 12.91
C PRO A 59 -10.13 0.77 11.73
N VAL A 60 -8.99 1.24 11.20
CA VAL A 60 -8.28 0.62 10.05
C VAL A 60 -8.00 -0.88 10.27
N GLY A 61 -7.80 -1.29 11.52
CA GLY A 61 -7.62 -2.70 11.88
C GLY A 61 -8.84 -3.54 11.52
N GLU A 62 -10.03 -3.11 11.90
CA GLU A 62 -11.27 -3.83 11.60
C GLU A 62 -11.63 -3.76 10.11
N MET A 63 -11.42 -2.60 9.46
CA MET A 63 -11.59 -2.47 8.01
C MET A 63 -10.73 -3.47 7.24
N SER A 64 -9.50 -3.70 7.71
CA SER A 64 -8.58 -4.67 7.10
C SER A 64 -9.08 -6.11 7.20
N ILE A 65 -9.74 -6.46 8.30
CA ILE A 65 -10.32 -7.79 8.52
C ILE A 65 -11.56 -7.98 7.64
N LYS A 66 -12.48 -7.00 7.64
CA LYS A 66 -13.74 -7.04 6.85
C LYS A 66 -13.47 -7.16 5.35
N LEU A 67 -12.62 -6.29 4.82
CA LEU A 67 -12.27 -6.27 3.39
C LEU A 67 -11.23 -7.32 3.00
N LYS A 68 -10.71 -8.10 3.96
CA LYS A 68 -9.63 -9.09 3.76
C LYS A 68 -8.41 -8.51 3.01
N ARG A 69 -8.08 -7.25 3.31
CA ARG A 69 -6.93 -6.52 2.75
C ARG A 69 -5.95 -6.17 3.86
N THR A 70 -4.69 -5.89 3.51
CA THR A 70 -3.72 -5.45 4.51
C THR A 70 -4.03 -4.02 4.99
N LYS A 71 -3.66 -3.70 6.24
CA LYS A 71 -3.79 -2.34 6.80
C LYS A 71 -3.11 -1.27 5.93
N GLY A 72 -1.99 -1.62 5.30
CA GLY A 72 -1.27 -0.75 4.36
C GLY A 72 -2.08 -0.45 3.10
N ALA A 73 -2.74 -1.47 2.52
CA ALA A 73 -3.59 -1.31 1.35
C ALA A 73 -4.80 -0.39 1.65
N ILE A 74 -5.43 -0.57 2.81
CA ILE A 74 -6.53 0.28 3.28
C ILE A 74 -6.09 1.74 3.38
N ARG A 75 -4.96 2.01 4.07
CA ARG A 75 -4.42 3.38 4.21
C ARG A 75 -4.05 4.01 2.87
N ALA A 76 -3.43 3.24 1.98
CA ALA A 76 -3.09 3.70 0.64
C ALA A 76 -4.35 4.04 -0.17
N ARG A 77 -5.41 3.24 -0.05
CA ARG A 77 -6.66 3.48 -0.74
C ARG A 77 -7.40 4.70 -0.22
N ILE A 78 -7.51 4.86 1.10
CA ILE A 78 -8.09 6.06 1.73
C ILE A 78 -7.37 7.34 1.26
N ARG A 79 -6.02 7.31 1.18
CA ARG A 79 -5.24 8.42 0.61
C ARG A 79 -5.57 8.68 -0.86
N LYS A 80 -5.63 7.61 -1.67
CA LYS A 80 -5.91 7.71 -3.12
C LYS A 80 -7.32 8.25 -3.41
N MET A 81 -8.29 7.95 -2.55
CA MET A 81 -9.67 8.44 -2.67
C MET A 81 -9.87 9.80 -1.98
N GLU A 82 -8.80 10.41 -1.46
CA GLU A 82 -8.80 11.73 -0.81
C GLU A 82 -9.78 11.89 0.36
N LEU A 83 -10.32 10.79 0.91
CA LEU A 83 -11.30 10.79 2.02
C LEU A 83 -10.79 11.52 3.27
N ILE A 84 -9.48 11.71 3.38
CA ILE A 84 -8.81 12.46 4.45
C ILE A 84 -9.24 13.94 4.48
N HIS A 85 -9.60 14.52 3.32
CA HIS A 85 -10.03 15.92 3.22
C HIS A 85 -11.55 16.09 3.40
N ILE A 86 -12.30 14.99 3.39
CA ILE A 86 -13.76 14.97 3.56
C ILE A 86 -14.09 14.71 5.04
N LYS A 87 -13.53 15.51 5.96
CA LYS A 87 -14.06 15.53 7.33
C LYS A 87 -15.45 16.16 7.25
N LYS A 88 -16.51 15.41 7.55
CA LYS A 88 -17.82 16.02 7.76
C LYS A 88 -17.71 17.02 8.91
N LYS A 89 -18.32 18.19 8.74
CA LYS A 89 -18.56 19.17 9.79
C LYS A 89 -19.33 18.46 10.91
N ASP A 90 -18.75 18.37 12.11
CA ASP A 90 -19.34 17.68 13.25
C ASP A 90 -20.79 18.17 13.48
N PRO A 91 -21.80 17.29 13.45
CA PRO A 91 -23.19 17.67 13.70
C PRO A 91 -23.47 18.05 15.17
N SER A 92 -22.47 17.93 16.06
CA SER A 92 -22.56 18.22 17.49
C SER A 92 -22.26 19.68 17.88
N LYS A 93 -22.03 20.58 16.92
CA LYS A 93 -22.04 22.03 17.16
C LYS A 93 -23.35 22.64 16.68
N LYS A 94 -24.38 22.57 17.53
CA LYS A 94 -25.55 23.45 17.50
C LYS A 94 -25.84 23.92 18.91
#